data_AF-A0A7K5C9F7-F1
#
_entry.id   AF-A0A7K5C9F7-F1
#
_cell.length_a   1.000
_cell.length_b   1.000
_cell.length_c   1.000
_cell.angle_alpha   90.00
_cell.angle_beta   90.00
_cell.angle_gamma   90.00
#
_symmetry.space_group_name_H-M   'P 1'
#
loop_
_entity.id
_entity.type
_entity.pdbx_description
1 polymer ?
#
loop_
_entity_poly.entity_id
_entity_poly.type
_entity_poly.pdbx_seq_one_letter_code
_entity_poly.pdbx_strand_id
1 'polypeptide(L)'
;LALASSSKHRCLQSGAAFRRGLGPTLDFGGDEVEVEVNDSLMRFFDHCAKFVALVEENDTAMGQVNAFKQGPEMKKVLEKVASALCLPVEELNADLVQVAFLTCSYELAIKNVTSPWCSLFSEEDAKVLEYLNDLKQYWKRGYGYDINSRSSCILFHDIFQHLDKAVEESKSSKPISSPLIVQVGHAETLQPLLALMGYFKDDEPLLANNYARQARRKFRSGRIVPYAANLVFVLYHCDHVNASQQEYQVQLLLNEKLLSFHHSNETTSTYADLKDYYKDILENCHFKEECELPQANVTAVDEL
;
A
#
# COMPACT_ATOMS: atom_id res chain seq x y z
N LEU A 1 -11.39 14.30 -16.37
CA LEU A 1 -11.13 13.17 -15.46
C LEU A 1 -10.15 12.26 -16.17
N ALA A 2 -8.96 12.06 -15.62
CA ALA A 2 -8.08 11.00 -16.06
C ALA A 2 -8.30 9.79 -15.16
N LEU A 3 -8.68 8.64 -15.73
CA LEU A 3 -8.96 7.42 -14.97
C LEU A 3 -8.14 6.27 -15.56
N ALA A 4 -7.12 5.84 -14.81
CA ALA A 4 -6.29 4.70 -15.15
C ALA A 4 -6.50 3.55 -14.15
N SER A 5 -6.32 2.33 -14.60
CA SER A 5 -6.44 1.11 -13.79
C SER A 5 -5.41 0.08 -14.22
N SER A 6 -5.09 -0.85 -13.32
CA SER A 6 -4.48 -2.10 -13.75
C SER A 6 -5.46 -2.93 -14.57
N SER A 7 -4.91 -3.84 -15.38
CA SER A 7 -5.65 -4.77 -16.25
C SER A 7 -6.48 -5.80 -15.50
N LYS A 8 -6.35 -5.92 -14.17
CA LYS A 8 -7.09 -6.90 -13.39
C LYS A 8 -8.57 -6.54 -13.35
N HIS A 9 -9.44 -7.52 -13.62
CA HIS A 9 -10.89 -7.34 -13.67
C HIS A 9 -11.46 -6.59 -12.46
N ARG A 10 -11.02 -6.94 -11.24
CA ARG A 10 -11.44 -6.28 -10.00
C ARG A 10 -11.10 -4.78 -9.98
N CYS A 11 -9.97 -4.36 -10.55
CA CYS A 11 -9.56 -2.97 -10.61
C CYS A 11 -10.36 -2.20 -11.66
N LEU A 12 -10.56 -2.80 -12.84
CA LEU A 12 -11.45 -2.24 -13.87
C LEU A 12 -12.88 -2.03 -13.35
N GLN A 13 -13.43 -3.01 -12.62
CA GLN A 13 -14.73 -2.90 -11.98
C GLN A 13 -14.76 -1.82 -10.90
N SER A 14 -13.72 -1.72 -10.07
CA SER A 14 -13.59 -0.65 -9.06
C SER A 14 -13.55 0.73 -9.72
N GLY A 15 -12.77 0.91 -10.78
CA GLY A 15 -12.71 2.18 -11.53
C GLY A 15 -14.06 2.54 -12.16
N ALA A 16 -14.72 1.57 -12.80
CA ALA A 16 -16.05 1.78 -13.37
C ALA A 16 -17.11 2.10 -12.30
N ALA A 17 -17.05 1.45 -11.13
CA ALA A 17 -17.94 1.72 -10.01
C ALA A 17 -17.69 3.10 -9.40
N PHE A 18 -16.43 3.49 -9.22
CA PHE A 18 -16.04 4.83 -8.75
C PHE A 18 -16.59 5.90 -9.70
N ARG A 19 -16.34 5.76 -11.01
CA ARG A 19 -16.88 6.66 -12.04
C ARG A 19 -18.41 6.76 -11.97
N ARG A 20 -19.11 5.63 -11.83
CA ARG A 20 -20.57 5.62 -11.67
C ARG A 20 -21.02 6.37 -10.42
N GLY A 21 -20.28 6.26 -9.31
CA GLY A 21 -20.57 6.93 -8.05
C GLY A 21 -20.40 8.44 -8.09
N LEU A 22 -19.48 8.98 -8.92
CA LEU A 22 -19.31 10.43 -9.12
C LEU A 22 -20.52 11.11 -9.75
N GLY A 23 -21.35 10.34 -10.48
CA GLY A 23 -22.55 10.84 -11.15
C GLY A 23 -22.28 11.73 -12.37
N PRO A 24 -23.33 12.14 -13.09
CA PRO A 24 -23.22 12.89 -14.35
C PRO A 24 -22.79 14.36 -14.14
N THR A 25 -22.83 14.88 -12.92
CA THR A 25 -22.48 16.26 -12.59
C THR A 25 -20.97 16.55 -12.63
N LEU A 26 -20.14 15.51 -12.59
CA LEU A 26 -18.68 15.58 -12.77
C LEU A 26 -18.29 15.05 -14.15
N ASP A 27 -19.11 15.34 -15.16
CA ASP A 27 -18.80 15.07 -16.56
C ASP A 27 -17.69 16.02 -17.03
N PHE A 28 -16.45 15.59 -16.84
CA PHE A 28 -15.25 16.28 -17.32
C PHE A 28 -15.03 16.09 -18.84
N GLY A 29 -16.09 15.82 -19.61
CA GLY A 29 -16.07 15.70 -21.06
C GLY A 29 -15.87 14.27 -21.54
N GLY A 30 -16.95 13.68 -22.04
CA GLY A 30 -16.95 12.49 -22.89
C GLY A 30 -17.79 11.35 -22.31
N ASP A 31 -18.86 10.98 -23.03
CA ASP A 31 -19.83 9.93 -22.67
C ASP A 31 -19.20 8.55 -22.35
N GLU A 32 -17.94 8.31 -22.71
CA GLU A 32 -17.19 7.12 -22.32
C GLU A 32 -15.70 7.43 -22.17
N VAL A 33 -15.25 8.02 -21.05
CA VAL A 33 -13.82 7.92 -20.69
C VAL A 33 -13.56 6.46 -20.31
N GLU A 34 -13.24 5.62 -21.30
CA GLU A 34 -12.80 4.24 -21.06
C GLU A 34 -11.69 4.25 -20.00
N VAL A 35 -11.77 3.30 -19.07
CA VAL A 35 -10.74 3.13 -18.05
C VAL A 35 -9.44 2.79 -18.78
N GLU A 36 -8.47 3.69 -18.75
CA GLU A 36 -7.17 3.46 -19.37
C GLU A 36 -6.46 2.33 -18.63
N VAL A 37 -6.02 1.31 -19.34
CA VAL A 37 -5.25 0.22 -18.73
C VAL A 37 -3.77 0.60 -18.74
N ASN A 38 -3.18 0.73 -17.56
CA ASN A 38 -1.76 1.06 -17.41
C ASN A 38 -1.11 0.16 -16.34
N ASP A 39 -0.69 -1.03 -16.77
CA ASP A 39 -0.01 -2.01 -15.89
C ASP A 39 1.42 -1.58 -15.53
N SER A 40 2.12 -0.87 -16.41
CA SER A 40 3.46 -0.36 -16.11
C SER A 40 3.47 0.57 -14.89
N LEU A 41 2.42 1.38 -14.74
CA LEU A 41 2.23 2.27 -13.59
C LEU A 41 1.53 1.57 -12.42
N MET A 42 0.40 0.89 -12.67
CA MET A 42 -0.44 0.37 -11.58
C MET A 42 0.00 -1.01 -11.07
N ARG A 43 0.92 -1.68 -11.77
CA ARG A 43 1.52 -2.97 -11.42
C ARG A 43 3.04 -2.94 -11.62
N PHE A 44 3.66 -1.81 -11.33
CA PHE A 44 5.12 -1.62 -11.41
C PHE A 44 5.91 -2.79 -10.78
N PHE A 45 5.38 -3.42 -9.73
CA PHE A 45 6.00 -4.53 -9.01
C PHE A 45 6.15 -5.79 -9.89
N ASP A 46 5.22 -6.05 -10.82
CA ASP A 46 5.34 -7.17 -11.77
C ASP A 46 6.35 -6.88 -12.89
N HIS A 47 6.65 -5.59 -13.11
CA HIS A 47 7.59 -5.12 -14.14
C HIS A 47 8.98 -4.80 -13.59
N CYS A 48 9.19 -4.99 -12.29
CA CYS A 48 10.46 -4.72 -11.63
C CYS A 48 11.29 -6.00 -11.50
N ALA A 49 12.22 -6.23 -12.43
CA ALA A 49 12.97 -7.50 -12.50
C ALA A 49 13.73 -7.81 -11.20
N LYS A 50 14.37 -6.80 -10.58
CA LYS A 50 15.05 -6.94 -9.28
C LYS A 50 14.10 -7.39 -8.18
N PHE A 51 12.93 -6.76 -8.06
CA PHE A 51 11.92 -7.15 -7.07
C PHE A 51 11.43 -8.57 -7.30
N VAL A 52 11.12 -8.93 -8.55
CA VAL A 52 10.62 -10.26 -8.89
C VAL A 52 11.65 -11.32 -8.48
N ALA A 53 12.91 -11.15 -8.87
CA ALA A 53 13.95 -12.13 -8.60
C ALA A 53 14.35 -12.22 -7.12
N LEU A 54 14.55 -11.07 -6.45
CA LEU A 54 15.09 -11.05 -5.08
C LEU A 54 14.03 -11.22 -4.01
N VAL A 55 12.77 -10.86 -4.31
CA VAL A 55 11.69 -10.86 -3.35
C VAL A 55 10.56 -11.78 -3.77
N GLU A 56 9.96 -11.61 -4.94
CA GLU A 56 8.73 -12.36 -5.29
C GLU A 56 8.96 -13.86 -5.43
N GLU A 57 9.95 -14.25 -6.25
CA GLU A 57 10.33 -15.63 -6.55
C GLU A 57 11.34 -16.20 -5.55
N ASN A 58 11.79 -15.40 -4.58
CA ASN A 58 12.72 -15.83 -3.56
C ASN A 58 11.99 -16.37 -2.31
N ASP A 59 12.10 -17.68 -2.09
CA ASP A 59 11.51 -18.33 -0.91
C ASP A 59 12.12 -17.85 0.41
N THR A 60 13.40 -17.43 0.41
CA THR A 60 14.05 -16.93 1.63
C THR A 60 13.50 -15.58 2.05
N ALA A 61 12.90 -14.82 1.11
CA ALA A 61 12.30 -13.53 1.39
C ALA A 61 11.13 -13.62 2.41
N MET A 62 10.57 -14.83 2.57
CA MET A 62 9.49 -15.16 3.51
C MET A 62 9.97 -15.76 4.84
N GLY A 63 11.27 -15.71 5.13
CA GLY A 63 11.87 -16.36 6.31
C GLY A 63 11.18 -16.01 7.63
N GLN A 64 10.86 -14.73 7.87
CA GLN A 64 10.18 -14.29 9.10
C GLN A 64 8.73 -14.79 9.18
N VAL A 65 8.02 -14.86 8.06
CA VAL A 65 6.65 -15.39 8.01
C VAL A 65 6.67 -16.88 8.32
N ASN A 66 7.58 -17.63 7.70
CA ASN A 66 7.71 -19.07 7.90
C ASN A 66 8.14 -19.40 9.34
N ALA A 67 9.06 -18.62 9.91
CA ALA A 67 9.44 -18.76 11.31
C ALA A 67 8.27 -18.45 12.25
N PHE A 68 7.45 -17.43 11.97
CA PHE A 68 6.29 -17.10 12.81
C PHE A 68 5.20 -18.17 12.74
N LYS A 69 4.96 -18.76 11.57
CA LYS A 69 4.04 -19.91 11.40
C LYS A 69 4.38 -21.08 12.32
N GLN A 70 5.66 -21.28 12.60
CA GLN A 70 6.18 -22.34 13.48
C GLN A 70 6.40 -21.85 14.93
N GLY A 71 6.13 -20.58 15.20
CA GLY A 71 6.38 -19.91 16.47
C GLY A 71 5.37 -20.27 17.57
N PRO A 72 5.70 -19.94 18.84
CA PRO A 72 4.87 -20.29 19.99
C PRO A 72 3.50 -19.59 19.98
N GLU A 73 3.39 -18.41 19.38
CA GLU A 73 2.12 -17.69 19.21
C GLU A 73 1.17 -18.48 18.32
N MET A 74 1.62 -18.89 17.13
CA MET A 74 0.81 -19.65 16.19
C MET A 74 0.49 -21.06 16.71
N LYS A 75 1.42 -21.69 17.44
CA LYS A 75 1.17 -22.99 18.06
C LYS A 75 -0.03 -22.95 19.02
N LYS A 76 -0.15 -21.89 19.83
CA LYS A 76 -1.30 -21.71 20.74
C LYS A 76 -2.61 -21.53 19.97
N VAL A 77 -2.59 -20.81 18.85
CA VAL A 77 -3.78 -20.65 18.00
C VAL A 77 -4.18 -21.99 17.40
N LEU A 78 -3.22 -22.77 16.89
CA LEU A 78 -3.46 -24.12 16.35
C LEU A 78 -4.11 -25.04 17.38
N GLU A 79 -3.58 -25.10 18.61
CA GLU A 79 -4.13 -25.93 19.69
C GLU A 79 -5.58 -25.53 20.03
N LYS A 80 -5.89 -24.24 20.09
CA LYS A 80 -7.26 -23.75 20.35
C LYS A 80 -8.23 -24.10 19.21
N VAL A 81 -7.81 -23.87 17.97
CA VAL A 81 -8.65 -24.17 16.79
C VAL A 81 -8.88 -25.67 16.65
N ALA A 82 -7.85 -26.50 16.85
CA ALA A 82 -7.95 -27.95 16.87
C ALA A 82 -8.95 -28.42 17.94
N SER A 83 -8.85 -27.87 19.16
CA SER A 83 -9.78 -28.17 20.24
C SER A 83 -11.22 -27.75 19.91
N ALA A 84 -11.44 -26.60 19.28
CA ALA A 84 -12.76 -26.13 18.90
C ALA A 84 -13.40 -27.00 17.80
N LEU A 85 -12.58 -27.56 16.91
CA LEU A 85 -13.00 -28.45 15.83
C LEU A 85 -13.04 -29.94 16.21
N CYS A 86 -12.60 -30.29 17.42
CA CYS A 86 -12.42 -31.67 17.88
C CYS A 86 -11.48 -32.50 16.97
N LEU A 87 -10.39 -31.89 16.49
CA LEU A 87 -9.38 -32.52 15.63
C LEU A 87 -8.03 -32.68 16.36
N PRO A 88 -7.21 -33.68 15.98
CA PRO A 88 -5.80 -33.71 16.37
C PRO A 88 -5.06 -32.47 15.84
N VAL A 89 -4.18 -31.88 16.66
CA VAL A 89 -3.48 -30.64 16.27
C VAL A 89 -2.53 -30.87 15.08
N GLU A 90 -2.04 -32.10 14.91
CA GLU A 90 -1.16 -32.52 13.83
C GLU A 90 -1.83 -32.50 12.45
N GLU A 91 -3.17 -32.49 12.41
CA GLU A 91 -3.94 -32.35 11.16
C GLU A 91 -4.08 -30.88 10.71
N LEU A 92 -3.68 -29.92 11.56
CA LEU A 92 -3.71 -28.50 11.25
C LEU A 92 -2.31 -27.93 11.02
N ASN A 93 -2.26 -26.88 10.21
CA ASN A 93 -1.09 -26.03 10.08
C ASN A 93 -1.51 -24.55 10.01
N ALA A 94 -0.54 -23.64 10.15
CA ALA A 94 -0.80 -22.21 10.16
C ALA A 94 -1.54 -21.72 8.91
N ASP A 95 -1.30 -22.32 7.74
CA ASP A 95 -1.95 -21.95 6.49
C ASP A 95 -3.43 -22.34 6.48
N LEU A 96 -3.79 -23.55 6.94
CA LEU A 96 -5.18 -23.98 7.07
C LEU A 96 -5.95 -23.09 8.07
N VAL A 97 -5.32 -22.74 9.19
CA VAL A 97 -5.91 -21.83 10.17
C VAL A 97 -6.09 -20.42 9.59
N GLN A 98 -5.11 -19.93 8.82
CA GLN A 98 -5.22 -18.65 8.13
C GLN A 98 -6.36 -18.66 7.09
N VAL A 99 -6.57 -19.78 6.38
CA VAL A 99 -7.72 -19.93 5.46
C VAL A 99 -9.04 -19.83 6.21
N ALA A 100 -9.20 -20.48 7.37
CA ALA A 100 -10.40 -20.38 8.19
C ALA A 100 -10.66 -18.92 8.64
N PHE A 101 -9.60 -18.23 9.09
CA PHE A 101 -9.67 -16.83 9.51
C PHE A 101 -10.03 -15.88 8.35
N LEU A 102 -9.42 -16.06 7.18
CA LEU A 102 -9.75 -15.28 5.99
C LEU A 102 -11.16 -15.58 5.48
N THR A 103 -11.64 -16.82 5.59
CA THR A 103 -13.02 -17.17 5.24
C THR A 103 -14.01 -16.40 6.09
N CYS A 104 -13.81 -16.36 7.42
CA CYS A 104 -14.58 -15.47 8.30
C CYS A 104 -14.53 -14.01 7.83
N SER A 105 -13.33 -13.50 7.57
CA SER A 105 -13.09 -12.11 7.20
C SER A 105 -13.79 -11.73 5.89
N TYR A 106 -13.74 -12.59 4.87
CA TYR A 106 -14.38 -12.35 3.58
C TYR A 106 -15.90 -12.45 3.66
N GLU A 107 -16.45 -13.40 4.39
CA GLU A 107 -17.92 -13.49 4.55
C GLU A 107 -18.47 -12.28 5.30
N LEU A 108 -17.74 -11.78 6.30
CA LEU A 108 -18.10 -10.54 6.98
C LEU A 108 -17.98 -9.33 6.04
N ALA A 109 -16.83 -9.13 5.40
CA ALA A 109 -16.57 -7.94 4.59
C ALA A 109 -17.43 -7.86 3.31
N ILE A 110 -17.73 -9.00 2.68
CA ILE A 110 -18.41 -9.04 1.38
C ILE A 110 -19.91 -9.29 1.54
N LYS A 111 -20.30 -10.21 2.44
CA LYS A 111 -21.70 -10.61 2.61
C LYS A 111 -22.37 -9.99 3.83
N ASN A 112 -21.62 -9.29 4.69
CA ASN A 112 -22.09 -8.82 6.00
C ASN A 112 -22.63 -9.96 6.88
N VAL A 113 -21.99 -11.14 6.82
CA VAL A 113 -22.38 -12.33 7.59
C VAL A 113 -21.28 -12.65 8.59
N THR A 114 -21.66 -12.79 9.87
CA THR A 114 -20.77 -13.37 10.87
C THR A 114 -20.80 -14.89 10.72
N SER A 115 -19.79 -15.42 10.05
CA SER A 115 -19.67 -16.85 9.74
C SER A 115 -19.39 -17.70 11.00
N PRO A 116 -19.80 -18.97 11.06
CA PRO A 116 -19.29 -19.92 12.04
C PRO A 116 -17.76 -20.03 12.06
N TRP A 117 -17.08 -19.74 10.94
CA TRP A 117 -15.62 -19.66 10.93
C TRP A 117 -15.07 -18.61 11.90
N CYS A 118 -15.83 -17.54 12.17
CA CYS A 118 -15.42 -16.49 13.09
C CYS A 118 -15.43 -16.94 14.55
N SER A 119 -16.27 -17.92 14.93
CA SER A 119 -16.34 -18.39 16.32
C SER A 119 -15.15 -19.26 16.74
N LEU A 120 -14.31 -19.67 15.78
CA LEU A 120 -13.06 -20.39 16.05
C LEU A 120 -11.98 -19.52 16.68
N PHE A 121 -12.12 -18.20 16.63
CA PHE A 121 -11.07 -17.26 16.98
C PHE A 121 -11.53 -16.28 18.07
N SER A 122 -10.72 -16.16 19.13
CA SER A 122 -10.84 -15.02 20.04
C SER A 122 -10.16 -13.77 19.46
N GLU A 123 -10.39 -12.61 20.06
CA GLU A 123 -9.69 -11.37 19.68
C GLU A 123 -8.17 -11.51 19.78
N GLU A 124 -7.66 -12.22 20.80
CA GLU A 124 -6.23 -12.47 20.96
C GLU A 124 -5.67 -13.39 19.87
N ASP A 125 -6.45 -14.36 19.41
CA ASP A 125 -6.05 -15.22 18.28
C ASP A 125 -6.06 -14.42 16.98
N ALA A 126 -7.04 -13.52 16.80
CA ALA A 126 -7.11 -12.62 15.66
C ALA A 126 -5.92 -11.65 15.61
N LYS A 127 -5.41 -11.15 16.76
CA LYS A 127 -4.19 -10.32 16.82
C LYS A 127 -2.94 -11.07 16.39
N VAL A 128 -2.84 -12.37 16.71
CA VAL A 128 -1.74 -13.23 16.24
C VAL A 128 -1.81 -13.41 14.72
N LEU A 129 -3.00 -13.68 14.18
CA LEU A 129 -3.22 -13.87 12.74
C LEU A 129 -3.05 -12.55 11.95
N GLU A 130 -3.45 -11.42 12.54
CA GLU A 130 -3.17 -10.07 12.02
C GLU A 130 -1.65 -9.86 11.92
N TYR A 131 -0.89 -10.21 12.95
CA TYR A 131 0.57 -10.08 12.92
C TYR A 131 1.23 -10.99 11.89
N LEU A 132 0.74 -12.22 11.71
CA LEU A 132 1.19 -13.11 10.64
C LEU A 132 0.98 -12.47 9.25
N ASN A 133 -0.17 -11.83 9.02
CA ASN A 133 -0.42 -11.12 7.77
C ASN A 133 0.46 -9.86 7.63
N ASP A 134 0.65 -9.11 8.72
CA ASP A 134 1.52 -7.93 8.74
C ASP A 134 2.96 -8.30 8.42
N LEU A 135 3.48 -9.41 8.96
CA LEU A 135 4.80 -9.92 8.59
C LEU A 135 4.89 -10.17 7.08
N LYS A 136 3.89 -10.82 6.48
CA LYS A 136 3.86 -11.06 5.03
C LYS A 136 3.93 -9.75 4.26
N GLN A 137 3.07 -8.78 4.60
CA GLN A 137 3.02 -7.49 3.90
C GLN A 137 4.28 -6.65 4.13
N TYR A 138 4.82 -6.65 5.35
CA TYR A 138 6.05 -5.95 5.70
C TYR A 138 7.23 -6.46 4.86
N TRP A 139 7.42 -7.79 4.84
CA TRP A 139 8.57 -8.40 4.17
C TRP A 139 8.45 -8.43 2.64
N LYS A 140 7.23 -8.59 2.09
CA LYS A 140 7.03 -8.68 0.62
C LYS A 140 6.73 -7.35 -0.07
N ARG A 141 6.17 -6.36 0.64
CA ARG A 141 5.57 -5.14 0.04
C ARG A 141 5.85 -3.85 0.83
N GLY A 142 6.45 -3.94 2.00
CA GLY A 142 6.79 -2.80 2.87
C GLY A 142 8.29 -2.74 3.14
N TYR A 143 8.66 -2.51 4.39
CA TYR A 143 10.03 -2.24 4.84
C TYR A 143 10.95 -3.47 4.98
N GLY A 144 10.57 -4.62 4.41
CA GLY A 144 11.40 -5.82 4.44
C GLY A 144 12.72 -5.68 3.70
N TYR A 145 12.64 -5.16 2.48
CA TYR A 145 13.76 -5.02 1.55
C TYR A 145 13.62 -3.68 0.82
N ASP A 146 14.73 -2.98 0.55
CA ASP A 146 14.70 -1.65 -0.06
C ASP A 146 13.98 -1.63 -1.42
N ILE A 147 14.17 -2.69 -2.22
CA ILE A 147 13.54 -2.82 -3.53
C ILE A 147 12.00 -2.86 -3.46
N ASN A 148 11.42 -3.29 -2.33
CA ASN A 148 9.98 -3.31 -2.14
C ASN A 148 9.40 -1.91 -2.39
N SER A 149 9.86 -0.92 -1.63
CA SER A 149 9.43 0.48 -1.77
C SER A 149 9.96 1.13 -3.05
N ARG A 150 11.23 0.88 -3.41
CA ARG A 150 11.85 1.55 -4.57
C ARG A 150 11.23 1.13 -5.91
N SER A 151 10.63 -0.05 -6.00
CA SER A 151 9.84 -0.45 -7.17
C SER A 151 8.68 0.52 -7.47
N SER A 152 8.20 1.30 -6.48
CA SER A 152 7.10 2.25 -6.65
C SER A 152 7.52 3.63 -7.16
N CYS A 153 8.81 3.86 -7.44
CA CYS A 153 9.28 5.18 -7.82
C CYS A 153 8.64 5.73 -9.09
N ILE A 154 8.27 4.87 -10.06
CA ILE A 154 7.50 5.30 -11.24
C ILE A 154 6.17 5.97 -10.87
N LEU A 155 5.44 5.40 -9.89
CA LEU A 155 4.17 5.95 -9.41
C LEU A 155 4.39 7.22 -8.59
N PHE A 156 5.44 7.26 -7.77
CA PHE A 156 5.80 8.44 -7.01
C PHE A 156 6.10 9.64 -7.93
N HIS A 157 6.90 9.43 -8.99
CA HIS A 157 7.19 10.45 -9.99
C HIS A 157 5.94 10.90 -10.74
N ASP A 158 5.09 9.97 -11.15
CA ASP A 158 3.84 10.28 -11.87
C ASP A 158 2.92 11.22 -11.07
N ILE A 159 2.77 10.97 -9.76
CA ILE A 159 2.00 11.84 -8.86
C ILE A 159 2.58 13.27 -8.85
N PHE A 160 3.89 13.42 -8.66
CA PHE A 160 4.53 14.74 -8.60
C PHE A 160 4.56 15.44 -9.95
N GLN A 161 4.67 14.72 -11.07
CA GLN A 161 4.56 15.28 -12.41
C GLN A 161 3.18 15.90 -12.64
N HIS A 162 2.12 15.25 -12.16
CA HIS A 162 0.76 15.79 -12.25
C HIS A 162 0.55 17.02 -11.37
N LEU A 163 1.08 17.01 -10.14
CA LEU A 163 1.04 18.17 -9.24
C LEU A 163 1.84 19.35 -9.82
N ASP A 164 3.04 19.12 -10.34
CA ASP A 164 3.88 20.13 -10.99
C ASP A 164 3.18 20.75 -12.19
N LYS A 165 2.58 19.92 -13.05
CA LYS A 165 1.81 20.39 -14.21
C LYS A 165 0.64 21.29 -13.80
N ALA A 166 -0.12 20.90 -12.77
CA ALA A 166 -1.23 21.71 -12.28
C ALA A 166 -0.75 23.08 -11.74
N VAL A 167 0.37 23.10 -11.02
CA VAL A 167 1.00 24.35 -10.56
C VAL A 167 1.46 25.22 -11.74
N GLU A 168 2.10 24.64 -12.75
CA GLU A 168 2.55 25.36 -13.94
C GLU A 168 1.38 25.98 -14.73
N GLU A 169 0.31 25.21 -14.95
CA GLU A 169 -0.91 25.66 -15.61
C GLU A 169 -1.57 26.81 -14.83
N SER A 170 -1.70 26.63 -13.51
CA SER A 170 -2.25 27.66 -12.62
C SER A 170 -1.45 28.96 -12.66
N LYS A 171 -0.12 28.90 -12.52
CA LYS A 171 0.77 30.08 -12.61
C LYS A 171 0.72 30.77 -13.97
N SER A 172 0.49 30.00 -15.02
CA SER A 172 0.33 30.52 -16.39
C SER A 172 -1.08 31.03 -16.69
N SER A 173 -1.97 31.06 -15.70
CA SER A 173 -3.40 31.40 -15.86
C SER A 173 -4.11 30.54 -16.93
N LYS A 174 -3.67 29.28 -17.09
CA LYS A 174 -4.30 28.29 -17.96
C LYS A 174 -5.30 27.45 -17.16
N PRO A 175 -6.37 26.95 -17.81
CA PRO A 175 -7.24 25.96 -17.19
C PRO A 175 -6.42 24.70 -16.81
N ILE A 176 -6.72 24.13 -15.64
CA ILE A 176 -6.09 22.88 -15.19
C ILE A 176 -6.57 21.74 -16.08
N SER A 177 -5.64 21.06 -16.77
CA SER A 177 -6.01 20.03 -17.75
C SER A 177 -6.65 18.80 -17.09
N SER A 178 -6.17 18.46 -15.90
CA SER A 178 -6.53 17.23 -15.18
C SER A 178 -6.87 17.53 -13.72
N PRO A 179 -8.01 18.18 -13.42
CA PRO A 179 -8.37 18.56 -12.05
C PRO A 179 -8.69 17.37 -11.14
N LEU A 180 -8.96 16.20 -11.74
CA LEU A 180 -9.16 14.93 -11.03
C LEU A 180 -8.48 13.81 -11.82
N ILE A 181 -7.56 13.12 -11.12
CA ILE A 181 -6.82 11.96 -11.61
C ILE A 181 -7.11 10.81 -10.65
N VAL A 182 -7.53 9.68 -11.20
CA VAL A 182 -7.91 8.49 -10.44
C VAL A 182 -7.11 7.31 -10.98
N GLN A 183 -6.39 6.65 -10.09
CA GLN A 183 -5.51 5.53 -10.42
C GLN A 183 -5.91 4.33 -9.56
N VAL A 184 -6.32 3.25 -10.21
CA VAL A 184 -6.85 2.05 -9.53
C VAL A 184 -5.86 0.91 -9.64
N GLY A 185 -5.26 0.56 -8.50
CA GLY A 185 -4.26 -0.49 -8.39
C GLY A 185 -4.64 -1.58 -7.39
N HIS A 186 -3.65 -2.04 -6.66
CA HIS A 186 -3.74 -3.10 -5.66
C HIS A 186 -3.24 -2.63 -4.30
N ALA A 187 -3.45 -3.46 -3.26
CA ALA A 187 -2.73 -3.26 -2.00
C ALA A 187 -1.21 -3.29 -2.23
N GLU A 188 -0.76 -4.15 -3.16
CA GLU A 188 0.62 -4.25 -3.63
C GLU A 188 1.10 -3.04 -4.46
N THR A 189 0.21 -2.13 -4.85
CA THR A 189 0.57 -0.85 -5.46
C THR A 189 0.73 0.24 -4.39
N LEU A 190 -0.24 0.32 -3.48
CA LEU A 190 -0.32 1.39 -2.48
C LEU A 190 0.67 1.18 -1.32
N GLN A 191 0.84 -0.06 -0.85
CA GLN A 191 1.70 -0.37 0.30
C GLN A 191 3.18 -0.02 0.05
N PRO A 192 3.79 -0.34 -1.11
CA PRO A 192 5.15 0.11 -1.43
C PRO A 192 5.29 1.62 -1.55
N LEU A 193 4.31 2.31 -2.12
CA LEU A 193 4.32 3.78 -2.25
C LEU A 193 4.33 4.46 -0.89
N LEU A 194 3.47 4.03 0.03
CA LEU A 194 3.45 4.54 1.40
C LEU A 194 4.76 4.24 2.13
N ALA A 195 5.36 3.07 1.88
CA ALA A 195 6.66 2.73 2.44
C ALA A 195 7.79 3.63 1.90
N LEU A 196 7.79 3.90 0.59
CA LEU A 196 8.71 4.83 -0.09
C LEU A 196 8.62 6.24 0.50
N MET A 197 7.39 6.70 0.79
CA MET A 197 7.11 7.97 1.46
C MET A 197 7.49 8.00 2.96
N GLY A 198 7.92 6.87 3.53
CA GLY A 198 8.34 6.78 4.94
C GLY A 198 7.21 6.55 5.94
N TYR A 199 5.97 6.32 5.48
CA TYR A 199 4.81 6.14 6.36
C TYR A 199 4.72 4.75 7.01
N PHE A 200 4.40 4.75 8.30
CA PHE A 200 4.20 3.53 9.10
C PHE A 200 5.47 2.70 9.34
N LYS A 201 6.65 3.31 9.24
CA LYS A 201 7.92 2.67 9.61
C LYS A 201 8.04 2.52 11.13
N ASP A 202 8.14 1.28 11.58
CA ASP A 202 8.42 0.95 12.98
C ASP A 202 9.88 1.22 13.35
N ASP A 203 10.12 1.41 14.65
CA ASP A 203 11.46 1.69 15.18
C ASP A 203 12.34 0.42 15.16
N GLU A 204 11.72 -0.75 15.34
CA GLU A 204 12.32 -2.07 15.11
C GLU A 204 11.56 -2.79 13.98
N PRO A 205 12.25 -3.55 13.10
CA PRO A 205 11.58 -4.37 12.10
C PRO A 205 10.58 -5.36 12.70
N LEU A 206 9.53 -5.70 11.96
CA LEU A 206 8.62 -6.77 12.33
C LEU A 206 9.32 -8.12 12.11
N LEU A 207 9.48 -8.89 13.18
CA LEU A 207 10.18 -10.19 13.17
C LEU A 207 9.27 -11.29 13.74
N ALA A 208 9.61 -12.53 13.44
CA ALA A 208 8.91 -13.70 13.98
C ALA A 208 8.96 -13.76 15.51
N ASN A 209 10.03 -13.25 16.13
CA ASN A 209 10.30 -13.41 17.55
C ASN A 209 10.02 -12.16 18.40
N ASN A 210 9.38 -11.12 17.85
CA ASN A 210 9.11 -9.87 18.56
C ASN A 210 7.63 -9.47 18.59
N TYR A 211 6.69 -10.39 18.33
CA TYR A 211 5.23 -10.15 18.39
C TYR A 211 4.80 -9.34 19.63
N ALA A 212 5.22 -9.76 20.82
CA ALA A 212 4.85 -9.10 22.08
C ALA A 212 5.36 -7.65 22.17
N ARG A 213 6.57 -7.37 21.65
CA ARG A 213 7.13 -6.00 21.58
C ARG A 213 6.41 -5.17 20.51
N GLN A 214 5.95 -5.81 19.44
CA GLN A 214 5.23 -5.21 18.32
C GLN A 214 3.71 -5.08 18.54
N ALA A 215 3.25 -5.14 19.80
CA ALA A 215 1.84 -4.96 20.15
C ALA A 215 1.31 -3.56 19.74
N ARG A 216 2.16 -2.54 19.72
CA ARG A 216 1.83 -1.15 19.32
C ARG A 216 2.49 -0.71 18.01
N ARG A 217 2.87 -1.68 17.16
CA ARG A 217 3.45 -1.40 15.85
C ARG A 217 2.61 -0.42 15.03
N LYS A 218 3.31 0.43 14.27
CA LYS A 218 2.76 1.36 13.28
C LYS A 218 2.36 0.59 12.02
N PHE A 219 3.16 -0.39 11.59
CA PHE A 219 2.86 -1.20 10.41
C PHE A 219 1.75 -2.22 10.70
N ARG A 220 0.52 -1.86 10.37
CA ARG A 220 -0.67 -2.71 10.45
C ARG A 220 -1.38 -2.71 9.11
N SER A 221 -1.07 -3.69 8.26
CA SER A 221 -1.52 -3.76 6.87
C SER A 221 -3.04 -3.65 6.73
N GLY A 222 -3.81 -4.27 7.63
CA GLY A 222 -5.28 -4.18 7.64
C GLY A 222 -5.84 -2.78 7.94
N ARG A 223 -5.03 -1.85 8.47
CA ARG A 223 -5.39 -0.43 8.67
C ARG A 223 -4.82 0.48 7.59
N ILE A 224 -3.75 0.06 6.92
CA ILE A 224 -3.06 0.83 5.90
C ILE A 224 -3.72 0.59 4.55
N VAL A 225 -3.85 -0.68 4.15
CA VAL A 225 -4.40 -1.12 2.85
C VAL A 225 -5.60 -2.08 2.99
N PRO A 226 -6.69 -1.68 3.69
CA PRO A 226 -7.94 -2.46 3.68
C PRO A 226 -8.57 -2.54 2.28
N TYR A 227 -9.67 -3.28 2.13
CA TYR A 227 -10.47 -3.20 0.91
C TYR A 227 -10.91 -1.74 0.64
N ALA A 228 -10.81 -1.34 -0.63
CA ALA A 228 -11.08 0.03 -1.08
C ALA A 228 -10.17 1.11 -0.47
N ALA A 229 -8.99 0.73 0.03
CA ALA A 229 -7.99 1.69 0.48
C ALA A 229 -7.66 2.73 -0.59
N ASN A 230 -7.43 3.97 -0.17
CA ASN A 230 -7.16 5.09 -1.06
C ASN A 230 -6.14 6.04 -0.42
N LEU A 231 -5.30 6.62 -1.27
CA LEU A 231 -4.41 7.73 -0.93
C LEU A 231 -4.73 8.89 -1.87
N VAL A 232 -5.05 10.03 -1.30
CA VAL A 232 -5.46 11.23 -2.04
C VAL A 232 -4.48 12.35 -1.76
N PHE A 233 -3.96 12.95 -2.84
CA PHE A 233 -3.21 14.21 -2.80
C PHE A 233 -4.17 15.32 -3.22
N VAL A 234 -4.37 16.31 -2.37
CA VAL A 234 -5.17 17.50 -2.69
C VAL A 234 -4.25 18.70 -2.77
N LEU A 235 -4.19 19.32 -3.94
CA LEU A 235 -3.45 20.55 -4.20
C LEU A 235 -4.43 21.74 -4.18
N TYR A 236 -4.16 22.70 -3.31
CA TYR A 236 -4.91 23.93 -3.20
C TYR A 236 -4.11 25.09 -3.77
N HIS A 237 -4.81 26.03 -4.41
CA HIS A 237 -4.33 27.37 -4.69
C HIS A 237 -4.98 28.33 -3.69
N CYS A 238 -4.18 29.13 -2.98
CA CYS A 238 -4.64 30.02 -1.92
C CYS A 238 -4.48 31.49 -2.33
N ASP A 239 -5.58 32.21 -2.50
CA ASP A 239 -5.61 33.60 -2.99
C ASP A 239 -5.11 34.67 -1.98
N HIS A 240 -5.01 34.31 -0.70
CA HIS A 240 -4.80 35.27 0.40
C HIS A 240 -3.58 34.90 1.27
N VAL A 241 -2.42 34.70 0.64
CA VAL A 241 -1.16 34.45 1.36
C VAL A 241 -0.19 35.62 1.23
N ASN A 242 0.53 35.89 2.32
CA ASN A 242 1.48 37.00 2.42
C ASN A 242 2.82 36.71 1.70
N ALA A 243 3.12 35.44 1.40
CA ALA A 243 4.32 35.01 0.70
C ALA A 243 3.96 34.09 -0.47
N SER A 244 4.57 34.32 -1.63
CA SER A 244 4.35 33.52 -2.86
C SER A 244 4.65 32.04 -2.69
N GLN A 245 5.52 31.67 -1.74
CA GLN A 245 5.82 30.27 -1.42
C GLN A 245 4.64 29.52 -0.77
N GLN A 246 3.67 30.23 -0.20
CA GLN A 246 2.50 29.65 0.46
C GLN A 246 1.29 29.52 -0.47
N GLU A 247 1.43 29.96 -1.73
CA GLU A 247 0.35 30.00 -2.72
C GLU A 247 -0.22 28.62 -3.04
N TYR A 248 0.62 27.59 -3.00
CA TYR A 248 0.21 26.20 -3.20
C TYR A 248 0.37 25.39 -1.93
N GLN A 249 -0.74 24.86 -1.44
CA GLN A 249 -0.81 24.01 -0.25
C GLN A 249 -1.20 22.59 -0.66
N VAL A 250 -0.74 21.60 0.10
CA VAL A 250 -1.07 20.20 -0.10
C VAL A 250 -1.60 19.56 1.15
N GLN A 251 -2.58 18.68 0.97
CA GLN A 251 -3.08 17.75 1.98
C GLN A 251 -2.99 16.32 1.45
N LEU A 252 -2.69 15.39 2.35
CA LEU A 252 -2.73 13.95 2.08
C LEU A 252 -3.86 13.33 2.89
N LEU A 253 -4.64 12.45 2.26
CA LEU A 253 -5.63 11.64 2.95
C LEU A 253 -5.35 10.16 2.66
N LEU A 254 -5.23 9.35 3.70
CA LEU A 254 -5.18 7.90 3.60
C LEU A 254 -6.45 7.33 4.22
N ASN A 255 -7.21 6.55 3.43
CA ASN A 255 -8.50 6.00 3.85
C ASN A 255 -9.40 7.11 4.43
N GLU A 256 -9.53 8.20 3.66
CA GLU A 256 -10.34 9.38 3.98
C GLU A 256 -9.96 10.11 5.28
N LYS A 257 -8.79 9.83 5.85
CA LYS A 257 -8.27 10.51 7.04
C LYS A 257 -7.04 11.34 6.69
N LEU A 258 -7.00 12.57 7.18
CA LEU A 258 -5.84 13.44 7.04
C LEU A 258 -4.59 12.74 7.56
N LEU A 259 -3.56 12.73 6.73
CA LEU A 259 -2.26 12.15 7.02
C LEU A 259 -1.28 13.28 7.33
N SER A 260 -0.63 13.21 8.49
CA SER A 260 0.38 14.19 8.88
C SER A 260 1.63 14.08 8.01
N PHE A 261 2.24 15.21 7.69
CA PHE A 261 3.52 15.27 7.00
C PHE A 261 4.67 15.02 7.99
N HIS A 262 5.65 14.20 7.61
CA HIS A 262 6.76 13.83 8.50
C HIS A 262 7.69 14.99 8.87
N HIS A 263 7.90 15.96 7.97
CA HIS A 263 8.78 17.09 8.21
C HIS A 263 8.21 18.15 9.16
N SER A 264 6.89 18.23 9.30
CA SER A 264 6.22 19.26 10.09
C SER A 264 5.32 18.73 11.20
N ASN A 265 4.90 17.46 11.15
CA ASN A 265 3.82 16.87 11.94
C ASN A 265 2.44 17.54 11.77
N GLU A 266 2.29 18.41 10.77
CA GLU A 266 1.03 19.08 10.43
C GLU A 266 0.27 18.30 9.34
N THR A 267 -1.03 18.55 9.19
CA THR A 267 -1.87 17.95 8.14
C THR A 267 -1.89 18.74 6.83
N THR A 268 -1.19 19.87 6.79
CA THR A 268 -1.03 20.76 5.64
C THR A 268 0.44 21.09 5.47
N SER A 269 0.91 21.16 4.24
CA SER A 269 2.27 21.61 3.90
C SER A 269 2.21 22.53 2.69
N THR A 270 3.17 23.44 2.54
CA THR A 270 3.37 24.05 1.23
C THR A 270 3.81 22.97 0.25
N TYR A 271 3.44 23.12 -1.03
CA TYR A 271 3.88 22.18 -2.06
C TYR A 271 5.41 22.21 -2.24
N ALA A 272 6.03 23.37 -2.05
CA ALA A 272 7.48 23.53 -2.11
C ALA A 272 8.19 22.72 -1.00
N ASP A 273 7.73 22.81 0.25
CA ASP A 273 8.31 22.04 1.36
C ASP A 273 8.12 20.54 1.16
N LEU A 274 6.98 20.11 0.61
CA LEU A 274 6.75 18.70 0.28
C LEU A 274 7.76 18.20 -0.76
N LYS A 275 8.02 18.98 -1.81
CA LYS A 275 9.03 18.66 -2.83
C LYS A 275 10.43 18.62 -2.25
N ASP A 276 10.77 19.58 -1.39
CA ASP A 276 12.09 19.63 -0.74
C ASP A 276 12.30 18.41 0.17
N TYR A 277 11.29 18.03 0.96
CA TYR A 277 11.34 16.86 1.83
C TYR A 277 11.59 15.56 1.05
N TYR A 278 10.97 15.40 -0.12
CA TYR A 278 11.15 14.22 -0.97
C TYR A 278 12.16 14.40 -2.11
N LYS A 279 12.99 15.44 -2.06
CA LYS A 279 13.91 15.80 -3.15
C LYS A 279 14.82 14.64 -3.57
N ASP A 280 15.38 13.90 -2.61
CA ASP A 280 16.25 12.76 -2.90
C ASP A 280 15.54 11.67 -3.73
N ILE A 281 14.27 11.37 -3.40
CA ILE A 281 13.48 10.39 -4.15
C ILE A 281 13.14 10.95 -5.55
N LEU A 282 12.79 12.23 -5.63
CA LEU A 282 12.46 12.93 -6.88
C LEU A 282 13.66 13.06 -7.83
N GLU A 283 14.89 13.11 -7.30
CA GLU A 283 16.10 13.26 -8.12
C GLU A 283 16.78 11.93 -8.42
N ASN A 284 16.74 10.97 -7.49
CA ASN A 284 17.62 9.79 -7.55
C ASN A 284 16.89 8.45 -7.66
N CYS A 285 15.56 8.37 -7.48
CA CYS A 285 14.87 7.10 -7.55
C CYS A 285 14.29 6.83 -8.95
N HIS A 286 15.06 6.22 -9.84
CA HIS A 286 14.60 5.93 -11.21
C HIS A 286 14.20 4.46 -11.36
N PHE A 287 12.92 4.19 -11.65
CA PHE A 287 12.37 2.83 -11.72
C PHE A 287 13.21 1.85 -12.54
N LYS A 288 13.72 2.29 -13.71
CA LYS A 288 14.54 1.43 -14.56
C LYS A 288 15.82 1.00 -13.85
N GLU A 289 16.53 1.95 -13.23
CA GLU A 289 17.80 1.70 -12.53
C GLU A 289 17.58 0.87 -11.26
N GLU A 290 16.54 1.19 -10.49
CA GLU A 290 16.17 0.46 -9.28
C GLU A 290 15.79 -1.00 -9.55
N CYS A 291 15.15 -1.25 -10.70
CA CYS A 291 14.65 -2.56 -11.08
C CYS A 291 15.62 -3.37 -11.95
N GLU A 292 16.79 -2.81 -12.28
CA GLU A 292 17.86 -3.56 -12.95
C GLU A 292 18.42 -4.64 -12.03
N LEU A 293 18.59 -5.84 -12.56
CA LEU A 293 19.21 -6.94 -11.83
C LEU A 293 20.70 -6.66 -11.62
N PRO A 294 21.27 -6.98 -10.45
CA PRO A 294 22.71 -6.88 -10.25
C PRO A 294 23.46 -7.72 -11.28
N GLN A 295 24.56 -7.19 -11.81
CA GLN A 295 25.50 -7.98 -12.60
C GLN A 295 26.07 -9.11 -11.72
N ALA A 296 26.23 -10.30 -12.30
CA ALA A 296 26.32 -11.63 -11.67
C ALA A 296 27.35 -11.89 -10.54
N ASN A 297 27.98 -10.87 -9.96
CA ASN A 297 28.96 -10.98 -8.87
C ASN A 297 28.43 -10.53 -7.49
N VAL A 298 27.16 -10.17 -7.35
CA VAL A 298 26.55 -9.82 -6.06
C VAL A 298 25.64 -10.96 -5.63
N THR A 299 25.90 -11.58 -4.49
CA THR A 299 25.01 -12.64 -4.00
C THR A 299 23.69 -12.01 -3.53
N ALA A 300 22.56 -12.68 -3.73
CA ALA A 300 21.24 -12.17 -3.31
C ALA A 300 21.18 -11.81 -1.81
N VAL A 301 22.11 -12.33 -1.00
CA VAL A 301 22.26 -12.05 0.43
C VAL A 301 22.88 -10.67 0.69
N ASP A 302 23.65 -10.12 -0.26
CA ASP A 302 24.34 -8.83 -0.10
C ASP A 302 23.45 -7.63 -0.49
N GLU A 303 22.29 -7.86 -1.14
CA GLU A 303 21.34 -6.81 -1.57
C GLU A 303 19.96 -6.86 -0.89
N LEU A 304 19.69 -7.88 -0.05
CA LEU A 304 18.48 -8.01 0.75
C LEU A 304 18.68 -7.44 2.16
#